data_AF-A0A527IM19-F1
#
_entry.id   AF-A0A527IM19-F1
#
_cell.length_a   1.000
_cell.length_b   1.000
_cell.length_c   1.000
_cell.angle_alpha   90.00
_cell.angle_beta   90.00
_cell.angle_gamma   90.00
#
_symmetry.space_group_name_H-M   'P 1'
#
loop_
_entity.id
_entity.type
_entity.pdbx_description
1 polymer ?
#
loop_
_entity_poly.entity_id
_entity_poly.type
_entity_poly.pdbx_seq_one_letter_code
_entity_poly.pdbx_strand_id
1 'polypeptide(L)'
;MTAVEHDTDIRSHVLARIESRPDEVWTPGDFADLGARAAVDKTLQRLAAAQELRRIDRGLYDRPRTNTLTGRPTVPDYRAVIRAVTRRDNARAVIDGMTAANDLGLTTAVPARIEVLVDARLKPIKLGSQEIHFKYAAPSRLYWADRPGMRVVQALHWMQDMLTQESERKRIATTLRRLLSDPKHGAAIREDLRAGLSAVPIWMQEFLRQLLSPTAGPEGKP
;
A
#
# COMPACT_ATOMS: atom_id res chain seq x y z
N MET A 1 27.87 -6.76 33.55
CA MET A 1 26.48 -6.39 33.85
C MET A 1 25.89 -5.36 32.87
N THR A 2 26.67 -4.75 31.98
CA THR A 2 26.24 -3.70 31.02
C THR A 2 25.41 -4.19 29.82
N ALA A 3 25.46 -5.47 29.46
CA ALA A 3 24.75 -6.00 28.29
C ALA A 3 23.23 -6.20 28.49
N VAL A 4 22.76 -6.34 29.73
CA VAL A 4 21.34 -6.61 30.05
C VAL A 4 20.52 -5.32 30.08
N GLU A 5 21.08 -4.22 30.58
CA GLU A 5 20.44 -2.90 30.57
C GLU A 5 20.24 -2.39 29.13
N HIS A 6 21.26 -2.50 28.29
CA HIS A 6 21.21 -2.03 26.91
C HIS A 6 20.24 -2.83 26.00
N ASP A 7 20.01 -4.11 26.31
CA ASP A 7 19.06 -4.99 25.61
C ASP A 7 17.61 -4.71 26.01
N THR A 8 17.38 -4.35 27.27
CA THR A 8 16.06 -3.96 27.80
C THR A 8 15.60 -2.61 27.24
N ASP A 9 16.55 -1.70 27.04
CA ASP A 9 16.29 -0.38 26.45
C ASP A 9 15.88 -0.48 24.98
N ILE A 10 16.64 -1.24 24.16
CA ILE A 10 16.32 -1.48 22.74
C ILE A 10 14.93 -2.12 22.60
N ARG A 11 14.61 -3.12 23.42
CA ARG A 11 13.30 -3.78 23.39
C ARG A 11 12.16 -2.78 23.61
N SER A 12 12.28 -1.93 24.61
CA SER A 12 11.24 -0.97 24.99
C SER A 12 11.02 0.05 23.85
N HIS A 13 12.11 0.54 23.25
CA HIS A 13 12.03 1.45 22.10
C HIS A 13 11.45 0.79 20.84
N VAL A 14 11.79 -0.46 20.56
CA VAL A 14 11.20 -1.23 19.44
C VAL A 14 9.69 -1.36 19.64
N LEU A 15 9.24 -1.78 20.82
CA LEU A 15 7.81 -1.96 21.11
C LEU A 15 7.05 -0.64 21.04
N ALA A 16 7.55 0.43 21.65
CA ALA A 16 6.92 1.74 21.61
C ALA A 16 6.73 2.25 20.17
N ARG A 17 7.73 2.02 19.31
CA ARG A 17 7.67 2.42 17.91
C ARG A 17 6.66 1.58 17.12
N ILE A 18 6.59 0.28 17.37
CA ILE A 18 5.57 -0.59 16.77
C ILE A 18 4.15 -0.17 17.22
N GLU A 19 3.99 0.19 18.49
CA GLU A 19 2.70 0.61 19.05
C GLU A 19 2.20 1.94 18.48
N SER A 20 3.11 2.84 18.11
CA SER A 20 2.73 4.10 17.45
C SER A 20 2.11 3.91 16.06
N ARG A 21 2.38 2.78 15.39
CA ARG A 21 1.88 2.44 14.04
C ARG A 21 1.49 0.97 13.96
N PRO A 22 0.37 0.56 14.58
CA PRO A 22 0.02 -0.85 14.77
C PRO A 22 -0.35 -1.59 13.46
N ASP A 23 -0.76 -0.86 12.43
CA ASP A 23 -1.12 -1.44 11.13
C ASP A 23 0.08 -1.53 10.15
N GLU A 24 1.30 -1.24 10.62
CA GLU A 24 2.51 -1.28 9.79
C GLU A 24 3.26 -2.62 9.92
N VAL A 25 3.90 -3.02 8.82
CA VAL A 25 4.89 -4.11 8.81
C VAL A 25 6.29 -3.52 8.93
N TRP A 26 7.09 -4.15 9.77
CA TRP A 26 8.39 -3.70 10.20
C TRP A 26 9.49 -4.60 9.69
N THR A 27 10.58 -3.97 9.33
CA THR A 27 11.84 -4.62 8.99
C THR A 27 12.89 -4.20 10.01
N PRO A 28 13.97 -4.96 10.19
CA PRO A 28 14.99 -4.55 11.16
C PRO A 28 15.73 -3.26 10.72
N GLY A 29 15.62 -2.85 9.45
CA GLY A 29 16.12 -1.56 8.99
C GLY A 29 15.35 -0.37 9.58
N ASP A 30 14.07 -0.55 9.94
CA ASP A 30 13.23 0.51 10.55
C ASP A 30 13.64 0.86 12.00
N PHE A 31 14.62 0.14 12.56
CA PHE A 31 15.16 0.32 13.90
C PHE A 31 16.69 0.49 13.91
N ALA A 32 17.29 0.79 12.75
CA ALA A 32 18.75 0.91 12.63
C ALA A 32 19.34 2.03 13.52
N ASP A 33 18.52 3.00 13.93
CA ASP A 33 18.85 4.08 14.86
C ASP A 33 18.94 3.63 16.32
N LEU A 34 18.38 2.47 16.67
CA LEU A 34 18.32 1.99 18.06
C LEU A 34 19.55 1.16 18.49
N GLY A 35 20.40 0.75 17.55
CA GLY A 35 21.63 0.02 17.86
C GLY A 35 22.14 -0.87 16.73
N ALA A 36 23.13 -1.70 17.07
CA ALA A 36 23.75 -2.61 16.10
C ALA A 36 22.74 -3.60 15.50
N ARG A 37 22.88 -3.89 14.21
CA ARG A 37 21.96 -4.76 13.46
C ARG A 37 21.71 -6.11 14.14
N ALA A 38 22.77 -6.73 14.68
CA ALA A 38 22.66 -8.01 15.37
C ALA A 38 21.81 -7.93 16.65
N ALA A 39 21.87 -6.82 17.39
CA ALA A 39 21.06 -6.61 18.58
C ALA A 39 19.58 -6.45 18.21
N VAL A 40 19.28 -5.59 17.23
CA VAL A 40 17.91 -5.39 16.72
C VAL A 40 17.32 -6.71 16.20
N ASP A 41 18.07 -7.45 15.38
CA ASP A 41 17.62 -8.74 14.84
C ASP A 41 17.32 -9.74 15.97
N LYS A 42 18.17 -9.80 17.00
CA LYS A 42 17.97 -10.67 18.17
C LYS A 42 16.76 -10.25 18.99
N THR A 43 16.53 -8.95 19.18
CA THR A 43 15.36 -8.42 19.87
C THR A 43 14.07 -8.76 19.13
N LEU A 44 14.01 -8.54 17.81
CA LEU A 44 12.85 -8.90 16.99
C LEU A 44 12.58 -10.40 17.00
N GLN A 45 13.63 -11.23 16.95
CA GLN A 45 13.49 -12.69 17.07
C GLN A 45 12.92 -13.10 18.43
N ARG A 46 13.38 -12.49 19.52
CA ARG A 46 12.87 -12.75 20.88
C ARG A 46 11.42 -12.33 21.03
N LEU A 47 11.05 -11.13 20.54
CA LEU A 47 9.67 -10.65 20.56
C LEU A 47 8.75 -11.56 19.74
N ALA A 48 9.22 -12.08 18.61
CA ALA A 48 8.47 -13.06 17.82
C ALA A 48 8.35 -14.42 18.53
N ALA A 49 9.41 -14.88 19.19
CA ALA A 49 9.38 -16.12 20.00
C ALA A 49 8.46 -16.01 21.22
N ALA A 50 8.36 -14.82 21.81
CA ALA A 50 7.42 -14.49 22.89
C ALA A 50 5.98 -14.23 22.40
N GLN A 51 5.72 -14.36 21.09
CA GLN A 51 4.42 -14.10 20.46
C GLN A 51 3.90 -12.65 20.61
N GLU A 52 4.76 -11.70 20.99
CA GLU A 52 4.44 -10.27 21.02
C GLU A 52 4.38 -9.68 19.60
N LEU A 53 5.16 -10.27 18.69
CA LEU A 53 5.14 -9.98 17.25
C LEU A 53 4.88 -11.26 16.46
N ARG A 54 4.29 -11.11 15.28
CA ARG A 54 4.23 -12.16 14.27
C ARG A 54 5.33 -11.92 13.24
N ARG A 55 6.06 -12.99 12.90
CA ARG A 55 6.98 -12.99 11.77
C ARG A 55 6.21 -13.43 10.52
N ILE A 56 6.07 -12.53 9.55
CA ILE A 56 5.37 -12.77 8.28
C ILE A 56 6.26 -13.57 7.32
N ASP A 57 7.50 -13.12 7.17
CA ASP A 57 8.56 -13.76 6.39
C ASP A 57 9.92 -13.41 7.03
N ARG A 58 11.03 -13.82 6.44
CA ARG A 58 12.38 -13.42 6.85
C ARG A 58 12.52 -11.90 6.82
N GLY A 59 12.70 -11.34 8.01
CA GLY A 59 12.93 -9.92 8.21
C GLY A 59 11.68 -9.05 8.05
N LEU A 60 10.48 -9.64 8.10
CA LEU A 60 9.20 -8.93 8.10
C LEU A 60 8.40 -9.30 9.35
N TYR A 61 8.01 -8.31 10.12
CA TYR A 61 7.32 -8.47 11.39
C TYR A 61 6.11 -7.54 11.47
N ASP A 62 5.01 -8.02 12.03
CA ASP A 62 3.87 -7.18 12.38
C ASP A 62 3.39 -7.45 13.79
N ARG A 63 2.55 -6.56 14.31
CA ARG A 63 1.81 -6.82 15.53
C ARG A 63 0.46 -7.43 15.12
N PRO A 64 0.22 -8.73 15.39
CA PRO A 64 -1.03 -9.35 15.00
C PRO A 64 -2.18 -8.71 15.78
N ARG A 65 -3.21 -8.26 15.07
CA ARG A 65 -4.47 -7.85 15.69
C ARG A 65 -5.36 -9.07 15.91
N THR A 66 -6.19 -9.03 16.93
CA THR A 66 -7.20 -10.06 17.17
C THR A 66 -8.52 -9.62 16.52
N ASN A 67 -9.11 -10.50 15.72
CA ASN A 67 -10.46 -10.28 15.22
C ASN A 67 -11.46 -10.53 16.36
N THR A 68 -12.23 -9.50 16.75
CA THR A 68 -13.18 -9.57 17.87
C THR A 68 -14.33 -10.55 17.63
N LEU A 69 -14.66 -10.86 16.37
CA LEU A 69 -15.74 -11.78 16.02
C LEU A 69 -15.30 -13.25 16.06
N THR A 70 -14.06 -13.55 15.66
CA THR A 70 -13.57 -14.94 15.55
C THR A 70 -12.57 -15.33 16.63
N GLY A 71 -12.06 -14.36 17.40
CA GLY A 71 -11.00 -14.55 18.39
C GLY A 71 -9.64 -14.91 17.78
N ARG A 72 -9.52 -14.95 16.44
CA ARG A 72 -8.29 -15.36 15.74
C ARG A 72 -7.45 -14.15 15.33
N PRO A 73 -6.12 -14.31 15.21
CA PRO A 73 -5.26 -13.29 14.63
C PRO A 73 -5.70 -12.92 13.20
N THR A 74 -5.73 -11.63 12.89
CA THR A 74 -6.03 -11.12 11.55
C THR A 74 -4.89 -11.44 10.59
N VAL A 75 -5.20 -11.64 9.31
CA VAL A 75 -4.17 -11.69 8.25
C VAL A 75 -3.48 -10.33 8.15
N PRO A 76 -2.14 -10.26 7.91
CA PRO A 76 -1.47 -8.98 7.70
C PRO A 76 -2.07 -8.23 6.50
N ASP A 77 -2.14 -6.91 6.57
CA ASP A 77 -2.51 -6.10 5.41
C ASP A 77 -1.43 -6.21 4.33
N TYR A 78 -1.77 -6.74 3.16
CA TYR A 78 -0.84 -6.85 2.04
C TYR A 78 -0.26 -5.49 1.64
N ARG A 79 -0.98 -4.39 1.83
CA ARG A 79 -0.48 -3.04 1.53
C ARG A 79 0.70 -2.69 2.43
N ALA A 80 0.60 -3.03 3.72
CA ALA A 80 1.68 -2.83 4.68
C ALA A 80 2.87 -3.75 4.39
N VAL A 81 2.61 -4.99 3.98
CA VAL A 81 3.67 -5.94 3.56
C VAL A 81 4.42 -5.42 2.33
N ILE A 82 3.70 -4.98 1.29
CA ILE A 82 4.32 -4.42 0.08
C ILE A 82 5.18 -3.20 0.45
N ARG A 83 4.66 -2.26 1.25
CA ARG A 83 5.43 -1.09 1.72
C ARG A 83 6.70 -1.50 2.48
N ALA A 84 6.61 -2.46 3.40
CA ALA A 84 7.77 -2.89 4.18
C ALA A 84 8.85 -3.53 3.30
N VAL A 85 8.45 -4.35 2.32
CA VAL A 85 9.37 -4.99 1.38
C VAL A 85 10.03 -3.94 0.47
N THR A 86 9.26 -2.99 -0.08
CA THR A 86 9.81 -1.96 -0.96
C THR A 86 10.76 -1.01 -0.21
N ARG A 87 10.44 -0.64 1.03
CA ARG A 87 11.37 0.11 1.91
C ARG A 87 12.66 -0.67 2.16
N ARG A 88 12.56 -1.95 2.49
CA ARG A 88 13.73 -2.79 2.84
C ARG A 88 14.69 -2.96 1.68
N ASP A 89 14.15 -3.20 0.49
CA ASP A 89 14.92 -3.50 -0.72
C ASP A 89 15.18 -2.23 -1.57
N ASN A 90 14.76 -1.04 -1.09
CA ASN A 90 14.81 0.25 -1.79
C ASN A 90 14.27 0.15 -3.23
N ALA A 91 13.14 -0.54 -3.39
CA ALA A 91 12.56 -0.90 -4.66
C ALA A 91 11.29 -0.10 -4.94
N ARG A 92 11.04 0.24 -6.20
CA ARG A 92 9.82 0.90 -6.63
C ARG A 92 8.79 -0.14 -7.02
N ALA A 93 7.56 0.01 -6.53
CA ALA A 93 6.50 -0.95 -6.84
C ALA A 93 5.18 -0.31 -7.25
N VAL A 94 4.46 -1.03 -8.13
CA VAL A 94 3.10 -0.72 -8.58
C VAL A 94 2.25 -1.98 -8.46
N ILE A 95 1.08 -1.86 -7.83
CA ILE A 95 0.12 -2.98 -7.72
C ILE A 95 -0.66 -3.17 -9.02
N ASP A 96 -1.16 -4.37 -9.27
CA ASP A 96 -2.02 -4.65 -10.42
C ASP A 96 -3.35 -3.89 -10.36
N GLY A 97 -3.97 -3.75 -11.53
CA GLY A 97 -5.18 -2.96 -11.68
C GLY A 97 -6.42 -3.53 -10.98
N MET A 98 -6.54 -4.86 -10.83
CA MET A 98 -7.67 -5.44 -10.10
C MET A 98 -7.54 -5.18 -8.60
N THR A 99 -6.35 -5.38 -8.04
CA THR A 99 -6.05 -5.03 -6.64
C THR A 99 -6.26 -3.53 -6.42
N ALA A 100 -5.80 -2.68 -7.35
CA ALA A 100 -6.02 -1.24 -7.26
C ALA A 100 -7.50 -0.86 -7.32
N ALA A 101 -8.30 -1.49 -8.20
CA ALA A 101 -9.73 -1.27 -8.27
C ALA A 101 -10.43 -1.70 -6.96
N ASN A 102 -10.00 -2.81 -6.35
CA ASN A 102 -10.52 -3.24 -5.05
C ASN A 102 -10.15 -2.25 -3.93
N ASP A 103 -8.89 -1.78 -3.89
CA ASP A 103 -8.42 -0.74 -2.96
C ASP A 103 -9.28 0.52 -3.00
N LEU A 104 -9.78 0.89 -4.19
CA LEU A 104 -10.60 2.07 -4.40
C LEU A 104 -12.11 1.83 -4.26
N GLY A 105 -12.54 0.60 -3.94
CA GLY A 105 -13.95 0.24 -3.84
C GLY A 105 -14.69 0.22 -5.19
N LEU A 106 -13.96 0.16 -6.30
CA LEU A 106 -14.52 0.06 -7.65
C LEU A 106 -14.99 -1.37 -7.98
N THR A 107 -14.45 -2.35 -7.27
CA THR A 107 -14.88 -3.76 -7.29
C THR A 107 -14.87 -4.36 -5.88
N THR A 108 -15.75 -5.34 -5.64
CA THR A 108 -15.81 -6.12 -4.39
C THR A 108 -15.03 -7.42 -4.47
N ALA A 109 -14.48 -7.75 -5.64
CA ALA A 109 -13.69 -8.96 -5.83
C ALA A 109 -12.36 -8.87 -5.05
N VAL A 110 -12.19 -9.75 -4.06
CA VAL A 110 -10.95 -9.86 -3.29
C VAL A 110 -9.99 -10.81 -4.03
N PRO A 111 -8.80 -10.34 -4.45
CA PRO A 111 -7.87 -11.18 -5.20
C PRO A 111 -7.21 -12.23 -4.30
N ALA A 112 -7.21 -13.49 -4.73
CA ALA A 112 -6.40 -14.53 -4.09
C ALA A 112 -4.89 -14.37 -4.41
N ARG A 113 -4.58 -13.83 -5.59
CA ARG A 113 -3.22 -13.52 -6.03
C ARG A 113 -3.10 -12.04 -6.31
N ILE A 114 -2.19 -11.37 -5.62
CA ILE A 114 -1.88 -9.96 -5.78
C ILE A 114 -0.61 -9.87 -6.61
N GLU A 115 -0.66 -9.20 -7.76
CA GLU A 115 0.52 -9.03 -8.60
C GLU A 115 1.11 -7.63 -8.39
N VAL A 116 2.43 -7.56 -8.24
CA VAL A 116 3.15 -6.31 -7.99
C VAL A 116 4.29 -6.21 -8.99
N LEU A 117 4.25 -5.18 -9.84
CA LEU A 117 5.38 -4.82 -10.68
C LEU A 117 6.43 -4.12 -9.83
N VAL A 118 7.69 -4.53 -9.95
CA VAL A 118 8.80 -4.01 -9.13
C VAL A 118 10.11 -3.99 -9.91
N ASP A 119 11.05 -3.10 -9.58
CA ASP A 119 12.39 -3.03 -10.20
C ASP A 119 13.45 -3.88 -9.47
N ALA A 120 13.03 -4.75 -8.57
CA ALA A 120 13.88 -5.65 -7.80
C ALA A 120 13.46 -7.11 -7.93
N ARG A 121 14.37 -8.04 -7.63
CA ARG A 121 14.07 -9.47 -7.58
C ARG A 121 13.59 -9.86 -6.18
N LEU A 122 12.28 -9.96 -6.02
CA LEU A 122 11.64 -10.31 -4.75
C LEU A 122 10.97 -11.67 -4.83
N LYS A 123 10.97 -12.40 -3.72
CA LYS A 123 10.28 -13.69 -3.61
C LYS A 123 8.80 -13.49 -3.32
N PRO A 124 7.90 -14.36 -3.79
CA PRO A 124 6.50 -14.33 -3.40
C PRO A 124 6.33 -14.46 -1.89
N ILE A 125 5.31 -13.77 -1.34
CA ILE A 125 5.01 -13.77 0.10
C ILE A 125 3.57 -14.26 0.29
N LYS A 126 3.39 -15.26 1.15
CA LYS A 126 2.07 -15.80 1.50
C LYS A 126 1.48 -15.08 2.69
N LEU A 127 0.21 -14.70 2.58
CA LEU A 127 -0.58 -14.00 3.59
C LEU A 127 -1.93 -14.71 3.77
N GLY A 128 -1.93 -15.78 4.57
CA GLY A 128 -3.13 -16.61 4.73
C GLY A 128 -3.53 -17.25 3.39
N SER A 129 -4.73 -16.94 2.90
CA SER A 129 -5.24 -17.39 1.60
C SER A 129 -4.82 -16.52 0.41
N GLN A 130 -4.14 -15.40 0.67
CA GLN A 130 -3.63 -14.51 -0.38
C GLN A 130 -2.12 -14.73 -0.59
N GLU A 131 -1.64 -14.47 -1.79
CA GLU A 131 -0.22 -14.50 -2.11
C GLU A 131 0.18 -13.27 -2.93
N ILE A 132 1.23 -12.58 -2.50
CA ILE A 132 1.84 -11.47 -3.22
C ILE A 132 2.90 -12.02 -4.16
N HIS A 133 2.76 -11.75 -5.46
CA HIS A 133 3.69 -12.13 -6.51
C HIS A 133 4.37 -10.89 -7.07
N PHE A 134 5.69 -10.85 -6.94
CA PHE A 134 6.50 -9.77 -7.48
C PHE A 134 6.98 -10.13 -8.89
N LYS A 135 6.71 -9.25 -9.85
CA LYS A 135 7.16 -9.37 -11.24
C LYS A 135 8.10 -8.22 -11.57
N TYR A 136 9.27 -8.56 -12.11
CA TYR A 136 10.22 -7.54 -12.53
C TYR A 136 9.62 -6.67 -13.66
N ALA A 137 9.80 -5.36 -13.56
CA ALA A 137 9.38 -4.39 -14.57
C ALA A 137 10.47 -3.35 -14.84
N ALA A 138 10.55 -2.90 -16.09
CA ALA A 138 11.43 -1.79 -16.45
C ALA A 138 10.97 -0.48 -15.77
N PRO A 139 11.89 0.45 -15.45
CA PRO A 139 11.55 1.71 -14.77
C PRO A 139 10.45 2.53 -15.47
N SER A 140 10.34 2.44 -16.80
CA SER A 140 9.29 3.11 -17.58
C SER A 140 7.87 2.67 -17.19
N ARG A 141 7.68 1.40 -16.79
CA ARG A 141 6.39 0.88 -16.32
C ARG A 141 6.09 1.22 -14.85
N LEU A 142 7.08 1.74 -14.14
CA LEU A 142 6.99 2.07 -12.72
C LEU A 142 6.85 3.57 -12.47
N TYR A 143 6.56 4.37 -13.50
CA TYR A 143 6.37 5.83 -13.40
C TYR A 143 5.45 6.23 -12.24
N TRP A 144 4.39 5.45 -12.00
CA TRP A 144 3.42 5.68 -10.93
C TRP A 144 3.80 5.09 -9.56
N ALA A 145 4.93 4.38 -9.44
CA ALA A 145 5.38 3.85 -8.15
C ALA A 145 5.56 4.97 -7.13
N ASP A 146 5.11 4.72 -5.89
CA ASP A 146 5.15 5.65 -4.75
C ASP A 146 4.40 6.99 -4.97
N ARG A 147 3.64 7.10 -6.06
CA ARG A 147 2.85 8.29 -6.37
C ARG A 147 1.41 8.17 -5.84
N PRO A 148 0.82 9.24 -5.29
CA PRO A 148 -0.57 9.24 -4.79
C PRO A 148 -1.60 8.73 -5.82
N GLY A 149 -1.42 9.05 -7.10
CA GLY A 149 -2.32 8.67 -8.20
C GLY A 149 -2.19 7.23 -8.68
N MET A 150 -1.21 6.46 -8.18
CA MET A 150 -0.90 5.10 -8.64
C MET A 150 -2.14 4.20 -8.74
N ARG A 151 -2.91 4.11 -7.65
CA ARG A 151 -4.09 3.24 -7.58
C ARG A 151 -5.15 3.62 -8.59
N VAL A 152 -5.36 4.92 -8.81
CA VAL A 152 -6.35 5.41 -9.78
C VAL A 152 -5.95 4.98 -11.19
N VAL A 153 -4.69 5.17 -11.56
CA VAL A 153 -4.20 4.81 -12.90
C VAL A 153 -4.24 3.30 -13.14
N GLN A 154 -3.79 2.51 -12.16
CA GLN A 154 -3.82 1.05 -12.28
C GLN A 154 -5.25 0.51 -12.35
N ALA A 155 -6.16 1.03 -11.51
CA ALA A 155 -7.57 0.65 -11.56
C ALA A 155 -8.19 0.99 -12.92
N LEU A 156 -7.92 2.19 -13.47
CA LEU A 156 -8.44 2.60 -14.76
C LEU A 156 -7.95 1.71 -15.90
N HIS A 157 -6.67 1.31 -15.91
CA HIS A 157 -6.17 0.34 -16.90
C HIS A 157 -6.96 -0.98 -16.89
N TRP A 158 -7.32 -1.48 -15.70
CA TRP A 158 -8.12 -2.71 -15.58
C TRP A 158 -9.58 -2.50 -15.97
N MET A 159 -10.14 -1.32 -15.72
CA MET A 159 -11.53 -0.99 -16.01
C MET A 159 -11.78 -0.42 -17.40
N GLN A 160 -10.77 -0.38 -18.28
CA GLN A 160 -10.87 0.29 -19.59
C GLN A 160 -12.09 -0.20 -20.39
N ASP A 161 -12.31 -1.51 -20.45
CA ASP A 161 -13.44 -2.09 -21.19
C ASP A 161 -14.80 -1.74 -20.54
N MET A 162 -14.84 -1.62 -19.21
CA MET A 162 -16.06 -1.24 -18.47
C MET A 162 -16.44 0.22 -18.72
N LEU A 163 -15.48 1.10 -18.98
CA LEU A 163 -15.72 2.51 -19.27
C LEU A 163 -16.45 2.75 -20.60
N THR A 164 -16.56 1.72 -21.46
CA THR A 164 -17.37 1.78 -22.69
C THR A 164 -18.87 1.79 -22.41
N GLN A 165 -19.30 1.31 -21.23
CA GLN A 165 -20.69 1.31 -20.80
C GLN A 165 -20.98 2.57 -20.00
N GLU A 166 -21.96 3.36 -20.43
CA GLU A 166 -22.25 4.67 -19.83
C GLU A 166 -22.64 4.58 -18.34
N SER A 167 -23.34 3.52 -17.93
CA SER A 167 -23.70 3.27 -16.53
C SER A 167 -22.47 3.05 -15.65
N GLU A 168 -21.56 2.16 -16.07
CA GLU A 168 -20.30 1.90 -15.37
C GLU A 168 -19.39 3.12 -15.36
N ARG A 169 -19.28 3.81 -16.50
CA ARG A 169 -18.54 5.06 -16.61
C ARG A 169 -18.98 6.10 -15.58
N LYS A 170 -20.30 6.29 -15.41
CA LYS A 170 -20.87 7.19 -14.38
C LYS A 170 -20.60 6.71 -12.95
N ARG A 171 -20.71 5.40 -12.70
CA ARG A 171 -20.43 4.79 -11.38
C ARG A 171 -18.97 4.99 -10.97
N ILE A 172 -18.05 4.69 -11.88
CA ILE A 172 -16.60 4.85 -11.69
C ILE A 172 -16.27 6.32 -11.47
N ALA A 173 -16.79 7.21 -12.33
CA ALA A 173 -16.58 8.65 -12.20
C ALA A 173 -17.05 9.20 -10.84
N THR A 174 -18.25 8.80 -10.39
CA THR A 174 -18.79 9.22 -9.08
C THR A 174 -17.90 8.75 -7.92
N THR A 175 -17.46 7.50 -7.97
CA THR A 175 -16.60 6.91 -6.94
C THR A 175 -15.25 7.63 -6.88
N LEU A 176 -14.64 7.89 -8.04
CA LEU A 176 -13.38 8.61 -8.13
C LEU A 176 -13.54 10.08 -7.72
N ARG A 177 -14.63 10.78 -8.07
CA ARG A 177 -14.87 12.14 -7.57
C ARG A 177 -14.91 12.19 -6.05
N ARG A 178 -15.60 11.25 -5.41
CA ARG A 178 -15.63 11.16 -3.94
C ARG A 178 -14.23 10.95 -3.35
N LEU A 179 -13.42 10.06 -3.94
CA LEU A 179 -12.03 9.86 -3.55
C LEU A 179 -11.21 11.16 -3.71
N LEU A 180 -11.33 11.81 -4.86
CA LEU A 180 -10.61 13.04 -5.16
C LEU A 180 -11.05 14.21 -4.27
N SER A 181 -12.27 14.19 -3.73
CA SER A 181 -12.76 15.18 -2.76
C SER A 181 -12.38 14.88 -1.32
N ASP A 182 -11.72 13.75 -1.03
CA ASP A 182 -11.28 13.41 0.33
C ASP A 182 -10.35 14.51 0.90
N PRO A 183 -10.61 15.03 2.11
CA PRO A 183 -9.85 16.14 2.67
C PRO A 183 -8.40 15.77 3.03
N LYS A 184 -8.11 14.48 3.27
CA LYS A 184 -6.79 14.02 3.70
C LYS A 184 -5.89 13.72 2.51
N HIS A 185 -6.41 13.03 1.50
CA HIS A 185 -5.60 12.50 0.40
C HIS A 185 -5.99 13.04 -0.98
N GLY A 186 -7.22 13.57 -1.13
CA GLY A 186 -7.78 13.95 -2.42
C GLY A 186 -6.96 15.01 -3.14
N ALA A 187 -6.44 16.01 -2.42
CA ALA A 187 -5.61 17.06 -3.00
C ALA A 187 -4.30 16.51 -3.62
N ALA A 188 -3.59 15.65 -2.89
CA ALA A 188 -2.37 15.03 -3.36
C ALA A 188 -2.62 14.15 -4.59
N ILE A 189 -3.70 13.36 -4.58
CA ILE A 189 -4.08 12.52 -5.73
C ILE A 189 -4.41 13.38 -6.96
N ARG A 190 -5.22 14.44 -6.81
CA ARG A 190 -5.58 15.33 -7.93
C ARG A 190 -4.36 15.96 -8.57
N GLU A 191 -3.46 16.51 -7.75
CA GLU A 191 -2.27 17.19 -8.26
C GLU A 191 -1.32 16.22 -8.96
N ASP A 192 -1.14 15.04 -8.36
CA ASP A 192 -0.32 13.98 -8.92
C ASP A 192 -0.85 13.47 -10.27
N LEU A 193 -2.18 13.30 -10.39
CA LEU A 193 -2.84 12.93 -11.65
C LEU A 193 -2.72 14.03 -12.72
N ARG A 194 -2.79 15.31 -12.34
CA ARG A 194 -2.57 16.43 -13.28
C ARG A 194 -1.14 16.45 -13.79
N ALA A 195 -0.17 16.37 -12.89
CA ALA A 195 1.25 16.37 -13.23
C ALA A 195 1.65 15.14 -14.07
N GLY A 196 1.01 13.99 -13.84
CA GLY A 196 1.27 12.74 -14.54
C GLY A 196 0.40 12.45 -15.77
N LEU A 197 -0.43 13.40 -16.22
CA LEU A 197 -1.42 13.16 -17.28
C LEU A 197 -0.78 12.70 -18.60
N SER A 198 0.40 13.21 -18.94
CA SER A 198 1.12 12.80 -20.17
C SER A 198 1.66 11.37 -20.12
N ALA A 199 1.74 10.76 -18.94
CA ALA A 199 2.26 9.41 -18.75
C ALA A 199 1.19 8.31 -18.84
N VAL A 200 -0.06 8.66 -19.14
CA VAL A 200 -1.15 7.70 -19.37
C VAL A 200 -1.68 7.78 -20.81
N PRO A 201 -2.31 6.71 -21.33
CA PRO A 201 -2.87 6.71 -22.68
C PRO A 201 -3.93 7.79 -22.89
N ILE A 202 -4.12 8.22 -24.14
CA ILE A 202 -5.00 9.34 -24.53
C ILE A 202 -6.42 9.19 -23.96
N TRP A 203 -7.02 8.00 -24.08
CA TRP A 203 -8.36 7.73 -23.55
C TRP A 203 -8.47 8.01 -22.05
N MET A 204 -7.42 7.69 -21.28
CA MET A 204 -7.38 7.91 -19.84
C MET A 204 -7.20 9.39 -19.53
N GLN A 205 -6.42 10.10 -20.35
CA GLN A 205 -6.28 11.54 -20.23
C GLN A 205 -7.62 12.25 -20.39
N GLU A 206 -8.40 11.87 -21.41
CA GLU A 206 -9.74 12.44 -21.65
C GLU A 206 -10.67 12.19 -20.47
N PHE A 207 -10.69 10.97 -19.95
CA PHE A 207 -11.49 10.62 -18.78
C PHE A 207 -11.05 11.39 -17.52
N LEU A 208 -9.75 11.44 -17.23
CA LEU A 208 -9.20 12.14 -16.07
C LEU A 208 -9.40 13.65 -16.16
N ARG A 209 -9.28 14.28 -17.33
CA ARG A 209 -9.56 15.72 -17.51
C ARG A 209 -10.99 16.04 -17.08
N GLN A 210 -11.98 15.24 -17.48
CA GLN A 210 -13.38 15.43 -17.08
C GLN A 210 -13.60 15.28 -15.57
N LEU A 211 -12.79 14.47 -14.89
CA LEU A 211 -12.85 14.29 -13.43
C LEU A 211 -12.14 15.41 -12.67
N LEU A 212 -11.06 15.96 -13.24
CA LEU A 212 -10.19 16.94 -12.60
C LEU A 212 -10.58 18.39 -12.90
N SER A 213 -11.45 18.61 -13.89
CA SER A 213 -12.09 19.89 -14.15
C SER A 213 -12.88 20.34 -12.91
N PRO A 214 -12.81 21.63 -12.53
CA PRO A 214 -13.70 22.17 -11.52
C PRO A 214 -15.14 21.89 -11.95
N THR A 215 -15.89 21.14 -11.13
CA THR A 215 -17.33 21.01 -11.38
C THR A 215 -17.89 22.42 -11.22
N ALA A 216 -18.52 22.98 -12.26
CA ALA A 216 -19.24 24.23 -12.14
C ALA A 216 -20.17 24.10 -10.93
N GLY A 217 -19.91 24.88 -9.87
CA GLY A 217 -20.82 24.99 -8.75
C GLY A 217 -22.19 25.46 -9.25
N PRO A 218 -23.29 25.14 -8.56
CA PRO A 218 -24.60 25.59 -8.98
C PRO A 218 -24.56 27.10 -9.16
N GLU A 219 -25.00 27.54 -10.34
CA GLU A 219 -25.07 28.93 -10.78
C GLU A 219 -25.61 29.81 -9.64
N GLY A 220 -24.77 30.71 -9.14
CA GLY A 220 -25.26 31.93 -8.53
C GLY A 220 -25.99 32.68 -9.63
N LYS A 221 -27.32 32.56 -9.64
CA LYS A 221 -28.18 33.40 -10.49
C LYS A 221 -28.10 34.86 -10.00
N PRO A 222 -28.28 35.82 -10.94
CA PRO A 222 -27.87 37.21 -10.81
C PRO A 222 -28.63 37.98 -9.72
#